data_AF-A0A3N7Z1N7-F1
#
_entry.id   AF-A0A3N7Z1N7-F1
#
_cell.length_a   1.000
_cell.length_b   1.000
_cell.length_c   1.000
_cell.angle_alpha   90.00
_cell.angle_beta   90.00
_cell.angle_gamma   90.00
#
_symmetry.space_group_name_H-M   'P 1'
#
loop_
_entity.id
_entity.type
_entity.pdbx_description
1 polymer ?
#
loop_
_entity_poly.entity_id
_entity_poly.type
_entity_poly.pdbx_seq_one_letter_code
_entity_poly.pdbx_strand_id
1 'polypeptide(L)' 'MSPNSPAPDALVERHAHAGRSLVAILHAIQDDAGYVPAGCVAPLA' A
#
# COMPACT_ATOMS: atom_id res chain seq x y z
N MET A 1 -17.14 -17.05 0.77
CA MET A 1 -16.18 -16.34 1.64
C MET A 1 -15.48 -15.32 0.78
N SER A 2 -15.86 -14.05 0.86
CA SER A 2 -15.22 -13.00 0.06
C SER A 2 -13.78 -12.82 0.51
N PRO A 3 -12.81 -12.65 -0.39
CA PRO A 3 -11.45 -12.32 -0.01
C PRO A 3 -11.52 -10.92 0.58
N ASN A 4 -11.32 -10.82 1.89
CA ASN A 4 -11.22 -9.54 2.58
C ASN A 4 -9.84 -8.95 2.22
N SER A 5 -9.68 -8.51 0.97
CA SER A 5 -8.49 -7.76 0.57
C SER A 5 -8.46 -6.51 1.44
N PRO A 6 -7.43 -6.29 2.27
CA PRO A 6 -7.34 -5.08 3.09
C PRO A 6 -7.45 -3.87 2.15
N ALA A 7 -8.27 -2.90 2.54
CA ALA A 7 -8.46 -1.69 1.74
C ALA A 7 -7.09 -1.04 1.47
N PRO A 8 -6.82 -0.58 0.23
CA PRO A 8 -5.52 -0.02 -0.15
C PRO A 8 -5.07 1.09 0.79
N ASP A 9 -5.99 1.92 1.27
CA ASP A 9 -5.71 2.97 2.25
C ASP A 9 -5.13 2.43 3.57
N ALA A 10 -5.60 1.28 4.06
CA ALA A 10 -5.08 0.67 5.28
C ALA A 10 -3.65 0.12 5.10
N LEU A 11 -3.29 -0.31 3.88
CA LEU A 11 -1.92 -0.70 3.55
C LEU A 11 -1.02 0.53 3.44
N VAL A 12 -1.50 1.59 2.80
CA VAL A 12 -0.78 2.87 2.73
C VAL A 12 -0.55 3.43 4.12
N GLU A 13 -1.56 3.52 4.98
CA GLU A 13 -1.39 4.03 6.35
C GLU A 13 -0.37 3.23 7.18
N ARG A 14 -0.29 1.90 6.97
CA ARG A 14 0.68 1.05 7.66
C ARG A 14 2.12 1.26 7.21
N HIS A 15 2.33 1.59 5.93
CA HIS A 15 3.66 1.66 5.32
C HIS A 15 4.13 3.09 5.00
N ALA A 16 3.22 4.06 4.96
CA ALA A 16 3.50 5.46 4.70
C ALA A 16 4.16 6.09 5.93
N HIS A 17 5.48 6.26 5.84
CA HIS A 17 6.27 7.01 6.81
C HIS A 17 6.82 8.27 6.15
N ALA A 18 6.75 9.39 6.88
CA ALA A 18 7.32 10.65 6.44
C ALA A 18 8.81 10.49 6.09
N GLY A 19 9.20 10.89 4.88
CA GLY A 19 10.57 10.77 4.37
C GLY A 19 10.87 9.49 3.57
N ARG A 20 9.92 8.57 3.44
CA ARG A 20 10.08 7.36 2.61
C ARG A 20 9.63 7.63 1.17
N SER A 21 10.42 7.19 0.19
CA SER A 21 10.05 7.29 -1.23
C SER A 21 8.78 6.51 -1.52
N LEU A 22 7.92 7.04 -2.40
CA LEU A 22 6.70 6.38 -2.86
C LEU A 22 6.97 4.96 -3.38
N VAL A 23 8.07 4.77 -4.12
CA VAL A 23 8.51 3.45 -4.61
C VAL A 23 8.84 2.49 -3.46
N ALA A 24 9.46 2.99 -2.38
CA ALA A 24 9.79 2.18 -1.21
C ALA A 24 8.54 1.79 -0.40
N ILE A 25 7.53 2.65 -0.36
CA ILE A 25 6.22 2.35 0.24
C ILE A 25 5.50 1.28 -0.60
N LEU A 26 5.46 1.44 -1.93
CA LEU A 26 4.85 0.45 -2.83
C LEU A 26 5.54 -0.91 -2.75
N HIS A 27 6.88 -0.95 -2.72
CA HIS A 27 7.62 -2.20 -2.55
C HIS A 27 7.28 -2.91 -1.23
N ALA A 28 7.13 -2.17 -0.12
CA ALA A 28 6.76 -2.76 1.17
C ALA A 28 5.33 -3.33 1.15
N ILE A 29 4.39 -2.61 0.52
CA ILE A 29 3.01 -3.10 0.33
C ILE A 29 3.01 -4.36 -0.56
N GLN A 30 3.82 -4.38 -1.61
CA GLN A 30 3.92 -5.50 -2.54
C GLN A 30 4.52 -6.75 -1.88
N ASP A 31 5.46 -6.55 -0.95
CA ASP A 31 6.06 -7.62 -0.15
C ASP A 31 5.05 -8.21 0.85
N ASP A 32 4.24 -7.36 1.50
CA ASP A 32 3.23 -7.79 2.49
C ASP A 32 1.98 -8.40 1.84
N ALA A 33 1.45 -7.77 0.79
CA ALA A 33 0.20 -8.16 0.13
C ALA A 33 0.38 -9.07 -1.10
N GLY A 34 1.61 -9.21 -1.60
CA GLY A 34 1.93 -9.96 -2.84
C GLY A 34 1.57 -9.25 -4.15
N TYR A 35 0.90 -8.10 -4.09
CA TYR A 35 0.60 -7.22 -5.22
C TYR A 35 0.46 -5.76 -4.77
N VAL A 36 0.63 -4.80 -5.68
CA VAL A 36 0.37 -3.38 -5.38
C VAL A 36 -1.03 -3.02 -5.87
N PRO A 37 -1.96 -2.66 -4.98
CA PRO A 37 -3.24 -2.10 -5.39
C PRO A 37 -3.03 -0.72 -6.02
N ALA A 38 -3.64 -0.46 -7.18
CA ALA A 38 -3.60 0.86 -7.82
C ALA A 38 -4.19 1.98 -6.94
N GLY A 39 -5.12 1.62 -6.03
CA GLY A 39 -5.69 2.52 -5.03
C GLY A 39 -4.68 3.06 -4.03
N CYS A 40 -3.50 2.45 -3.88
CA CYS A 40 -2.45 2.96 -3.00
C CYS A 40 -1.73 4.18 -3.57
N VAL A 41 -1.78 4.41 -4.89
CA VAL A 41 -1.09 5.53 -5.55
C VAL A 41 -1.85 6.84 -5.37
N ALA A 42 -3.18 6.80 -5.36
CA ALA A 42 -4.04 7.98 -5.20
C ALA A 42 -3.83 8.77 -3.88
N PRO A 43 -3.72 8.14 -2.70
CA PRO A 43 -3.46 8.84 -1.44
C PRO A 43 -2.00 9.31 -1.25
N LEU A 44 -1.07 8.88 -2.12
CA LEU A 44 0.35 9.23 -2.06
C LEU A 44 0.77 10.31 -3.11
N ALA A 45 -0.16 10.74 -3.98
CA ALA A 45 0.05 11.73 -5.04
C ALA A 45 -0.21 13.18 -4.58
#